data_AF-A0A8C8Y5J6-F1
#
_entry.id   AF-A0A8C8Y5J6-F1
#
_cell.length_a   1.000
_cell.length_b   1.000
_cell.length_c   1.000
_cell.angle_alpha   90.00
_cell.angle_beta   90.00
_cell.angle_gamma   90.00
#
_symmetry.space_group_name_H-M   'P 1'
#
loop_
_entity.id
_entity.type
_entity.pdbx_description
1 polymer ?
#
loop_
_entity_poly.entity_id
_entity_poly.type
_entity_poly.pdbx_seq_one_letter_code
_entity_poly.pdbx_strand_id
1 'polypeptide(L)'
;MSSKSKSIGIIGVPFSKGQPRGGVEEGPTVLRKAGLLEKLKEQGCDVKDYGDLPFVDVPNDPPFEIVKNPRSVGKANEQLAGVVAEVKKNGRTSLVLGGDHSYILKTLGIKYFSMTEVDKLGIGKVMEEALSYLLGRKKRPIHLSFDVDGLDPSFTPATGTPVPGGLTYREGLYITEEIYKTGLLSGLDIMEVNPSLGKTPEEVTRTVNTAVTVTLACFGVAREGNHKPIDYLNPPK
;
A
#
# COMPACT_ATOMS: atom_id res chain seq x y z
N MET A 1 12.50 -7.83 -22.37
CA MET A 1 13.06 -8.26 -21.07
C MET A 1 12.28 -9.48 -20.62
N SER A 2 12.94 -10.57 -20.26
CA SER A 2 12.26 -11.77 -19.71
C SER A 2 11.50 -11.36 -18.45
N SER A 3 10.17 -11.29 -18.51
CA SER A 3 9.34 -10.93 -17.35
C SER A 3 9.31 -12.13 -16.41
N LYS A 4 10.31 -12.23 -15.53
CA LYS A 4 10.17 -13.11 -14.37
C LYS A 4 8.88 -12.70 -13.66
N SER A 5 7.99 -13.68 -13.45
CA SER A 5 6.80 -13.52 -12.62
C SER A 5 7.21 -12.86 -11.30
N LYS A 6 6.52 -11.79 -10.90
CA LYS A 6 6.78 -11.10 -9.64
C LYS A 6 6.27 -11.98 -8.51
N SER A 7 7.16 -12.46 -7.65
CA SER A 7 6.78 -13.20 -6.46
C SER A 7 6.40 -12.23 -5.33
N ILE A 8 5.21 -12.40 -4.78
CA ILE A 8 4.61 -11.55 -3.74
C ILE A 8 4.38 -12.39 -2.49
N GLY A 9 4.70 -11.84 -1.33
CA GLY A 9 4.32 -12.37 -0.02
C GLY A 9 3.35 -11.40 0.64
N ILE A 10 2.09 -11.79 0.79
CA ILE A 10 1.04 -10.98 1.40
C ILE A 10 1.02 -11.25 2.91
N ILE A 11 0.99 -10.20 3.70
CA ILE A 11 0.91 -10.24 5.16
C ILE A 11 -0.25 -9.33 5.57
N GLY A 12 -1.23 -9.84 6.30
CA GLY A 12 -2.27 -9.00 6.88
C GLY A 12 -1.92 -8.56 8.30
N VAL A 13 -2.18 -7.28 8.59
CA VAL A 13 -1.88 -6.63 9.87
C VAL A 13 -3.20 -6.06 10.43
N PRO A 14 -4.07 -6.90 11.00
CA PRO A 14 -5.31 -6.45 11.62
C PRO A 14 -5.04 -5.77 12.97
N PHE A 15 -4.50 -4.55 12.94
CA PHE A 15 -4.07 -3.80 14.13
C PHE A 15 -4.59 -2.36 14.09
N SER A 16 -5.08 -1.83 15.21
CA SER A 16 -5.65 -0.48 15.28
C SER A 16 -5.21 0.36 16.47
N LYS A 17 -4.38 -0.19 17.37
CA LYS A 17 -4.07 0.48 18.64
C LYS A 17 -3.14 1.69 18.49
N GLY A 18 -2.60 2.00 17.31
CA GLY A 18 -1.79 3.21 17.11
C GLY A 18 -2.63 4.48 16.90
N GLN A 19 -3.95 4.34 16.74
CA GLN A 19 -4.91 5.45 16.65
C GLN A 19 -6.20 5.13 17.43
N PRO A 20 -7.13 6.09 17.63
CA PRO A 20 -8.23 5.91 18.59
C PRO A 20 -9.46 5.18 18.05
N ARG A 21 -9.58 4.95 16.73
CA ARG A 21 -10.77 4.36 16.08
C ARG A 21 -10.56 2.87 15.81
N GLY A 22 -11.48 2.01 16.21
CA GLY A 22 -11.48 0.62 15.70
C GLY A 22 -11.84 0.54 14.22
N GLY A 23 -11.89 -0.68 13.68
CA GLY A 23 -12.35 -1.01 12.34
C GLY A 23 -11.29 -1.01 11.25
N VAL A 24 -10.12 -0.37 11.44
CA VAL A 24 -9.01 -0.46 10.48
C VAL A 24 -8.39 -1.87 10.48
N GLU A 25 -8.53 -2.61 11.60
CA GLU A 25 -8.19 -4.03 11.68
C GLU A 25 -8.98 -4.92 10.70
N GLU A 26 -10.11 -4.44 10.17
CA GLU A 26 -10.89 -5.15 9.15
C GLU A 26 -10.34 -4.97 7.73
N GLY A 27 -9.45 -4.00 7.53
CA GLY A 27 -8.81 -3.67 6.24
C GLY A 27 -8.27 -4.89 5.49
N PRO A 28 -7.41 -5.72 6.11
CA PRO A 28 -6.89 -6.94 5.48
C PRO A 28 -7.98 -7.90 5.02
N THR A 29 -9.05 -8.04 5.80
CA THR A 29 -10.16 -8.94 5.47
C THR A 29 -10.94 -8.44 4.26
N VAL A 30 -11.29 -7.15 4.22
CA VAL A 30 -12.08 -6.61 3.09
C VAL A 30 -11.30 -6.57 1.79
N LEU A 31 -9.99 -6.29 1.85
CA LEU A 31 -9.11 -6.31 0.68
C LEU A 31 -9.00 -7.72 0.09
N ARG A 32 -8.89 -8.74 0.94
CA ARG A 32 -8.96 -10.15 0.49
C ARG A 32 -10.32 -10.49 -0.11
N LYS A 33 -11.43 -10.12 0.55
CA LYS A 33 -12.79 -10.38 0.05
C LYS A 33 -13.07 -9.70 -1.29
N ALA A 34 -12.43 -8.58 -1.58
CA ALA A 34 -12.51 -7.90 -2.88
C ALA A 34 -11.74 -8.60 -4.02
N GLY A 35 -11.13 -9.76 -3.74
CA GLY A 35 -10.45 -10.58 -4.72
C GLY A 35 -9.01 -10.15 -5.02
N LEU A 36 -8.34 -9.48 -4.07
CA LEU A 36 -6.98 -8.96 -4.28
C LEU A 36 -6.00 -10.07 -4.72
N LEU A 37 -6.04 -11.22 -4.05
CA LEU A 37 -5.11 -12.33 -4.31
C LEU A 37 -5.34 -12.92 -5.71
N GLU A 38 -6.61 -13.11 -6.06
CA GLU A 38 -7.08 -13.66 -7.32
C GLU A 38 -6.65 -12.74 -8.46
N LYS A 39 -6.93 -11.44 -8.33
CA LYS A 39 -6.55 -10.44 -9.32
C LYS A 39 -5.03 -10.35 -9.50
N LEU A 40 -4.23 -10.44 -8.44
CA LEU A 40 -2.77 -10.49 -8.54
C LEU A 40 -2.28 -11.74 -9.30
N LYS A 41 -2.87 -12.91 -9.02
CA LYS A 41 -2.56 -14.16 -9.74
C LYS A 41 -2.97 -14.09 -11.21
N GLU A 42 -4.09 -13.47 -11.53
CA GLU A 42 -4.56 -13.24 -12.92
C GLU A 42 -3.55 -12.42 -13.73
N GLN A 43 -2.82 -11.51 -13.09
CA GLN A 43 -1.72 -10.76 -13.72
C GLN A 43 -0.41 -11.57 -13.85
N GLY A 44 -0.43 -12.85 -13.48
CA GLY A 44 0.73 -13.73 -13.55
C GLY A 44 1.72 -13.54 -12.41
N CYS A 45 1.32 -12.92 -11.29
CA CYS A 45 2.15 -12.85 -10.09
C CYS A 45 2.15 -14.20 -9.33
N ASP A 46 3.31 -14.59 -8.80
CA ASP A 46 3.44 -15.72 -7.88
C ASP A 46 3.10 -15.24 -6.45
N VAL A 47 1.85 -15.44 -6.05
CA VAL A 47 1.32 -14.95 -4.77
C VAL A 47 1.37 -16.04 -3.70
N LYS A 48 2.03 -15.74 -2.57
CA LYS A 48 1.94 -16.50 -1.32
C LYS A 48 1.29 -15.64 -0.24
N ASP A 49 0.18 -16.09 0.33
CA ASP A 49 -0.45 -15.44 1.49
C ASP A 49 0.15 -16.04 2.77
N TYR A 50 0.71 -15.19 3.63
CA TYR A 50 1.22 -15.56 4.95
C TYR A 50 0.13 -15.44 6.04
N GLY A 51 -1.08 -15.06 5.65
CA GLY A 51 -2.22 -14.90 6.54
C GLY A 51 -2.19 -13.58 7.30
N ASP A 52 -3.04 -13.50 8.31
CA ASP A 52 -3.11 -12.37 9.23
C ASP A 52 -2.25 -12.65 10.46
N LEU A 53 -1.45 -11.66 10.87
CA LEU A 53 -0.64 -11.79 12.06
C LEU A 53 -1.52 -11.80 13.31
N PRO A 54 -1.33 -12.77 14.22
CA PRO A 54 -2.05 -12.79 15.47
C PRO A 54 -1.44 -11.76 16.43
N PHE A 55 -2.12 -10.63 16.62
CA PHE A 55 -1.73 -9.65 17.63
C PHE A 55 -2.33 -10.03 18.97
N VAL A 56 -1.46 -10.33 19.92
CA VAL A 56 -1.86 -10.64 21.29
C VAL A 56 -2.08 -9.33 22.04
N ASP A 57 -3.18 -9.25 22.76
CA ASP A 57 -3.40 -8.14 23.68
C ASP A 57 -2.29 -8.08 24.71
N VAL A 58 -1.65 -6.91 24.82
CA VAL A 58 -0.71 -6.61 25.91
C VAL A 58 -1.54 -6.07 27.07
N PRO A 59 -1.82 -6.87 28.12
CA PRO A 59 -2.55 -6.37 29.27
C PRO A 59 -1.72 -5.29 29.98
N ASN A 60 -2.40 -4.30 30.56
CA ASN A 60 -1.78 -3.19 31.30
C ASN A 60 -0.70 -2.45 30.48
N ASP A 61 -1.14 -1.78 29.42
CA ASP A 61 -0.30 -0.94 28.58
C ASP A 61 -0.55 0.56 28.82
N PRO A 62 -0.14 1.12 29.98
CA PRO A 62 -0.35 2.54 30.26
C PRO A 62 0.41 3.41 29.25
N PRO A 63 -0.10 4.62 28.96
CA PRO A 63 0.59 5.59 28.12
C PRO A 63 2.01 5.88 28.61
N PHE A 64 2.90 6.15 27.67
CA PHE A 64 4.23 6.71 27.95
C PHE A 64 4.21 8.18 27.54
N GLU A 65 4.20 9.08 28.52
CA GLU A 65 3.91 10.51 28.32
C GLU A 65 2.57 10.69 27.57
N ILE A 66 2.60 11.22 26.34
CA ILE A 66 1.43 11.39 25.47
C ILE A 66 1.18 10.20 24.54
N VAL A 67 2.12 9.27 24.44
CA VAL A 67 2.06 8.12 23.53
C VAL A 67 1.15 7.04 24.12
N LYS A 68 0.08 6.72 23.41
CA LYS A 68 -0.91 5.72 23.82
C LYS A 68 -0.51 4.33 23.32
N ASN A 69 -0.85 3.30 24.08
CA ASN A 69 -0.62 1.89 23.75
C ASN A 69 0.82 1.53 23.29
N PRO A 70 1.89 2.09 23.91
CA PRO A 70 3.24 2.00 23.37
C PRO A 70 3.77 0.56 23.30
N ARG A 71 3.45 -0.31 24.27
CA ARG A 71 3.93 -1.70 24.28
C ARG A 71 3.20 -2.54 23.24
N SER A 72 1.90 -2.32 23.08
CA SER A 72 1.08 -2.98 22.06
C SER A 72 1.57 -2.66 20.66
N VAL A 73 1.79 -1.36 20.38
CA VAL A 73 2.31 -0.88 19.09
C VAL A 73 3.73 -1.41 18.85
N GLY A 74 4.61 -1.34 19.85
CA GLY A 74 5.98 -1.86 19.74
C GLY A 74 6.01 -3.36 19.47
N LYS A 75 5.18 -4.15 20.17
CA LYS A 75 5.13 -5.61 20.02
C LYS A 75 4.58 -6.03 18.65
N ALA A 76 3.54 -5.36 18.17
CA ALA A 76 3.00 -5.60 16.83
C ALA A 76 4.05 -5.32 15.74
N ASN A 77 4.79 -4.22 15.86
CA ASN A 77 5.87 -3.88 14.94
C ASN A 77 7.03 -4.87 14.98
N GLU A 78 7.41 -5.36 16.16
CA GLU A 78 8.44 -6.40 16.31
C GLU A 78 8.03 -7.70 15.57
N GLN A 79 6.78 -8.14 15.73
CA GLN A 79 6.25 -9.31 15.05
C GLN A 79 6.21 -9.11 13.52
N LEU A 80 5.70 -7.96 13.06
CA LEU A 80 5.63 -7.61 11.65
C LEU A 80 7.03 -7.60 11.01
N ALA A 81 8.01 -6.97 11.66
CA ALA A 81 9.38 -6.92 11.17
C ALA A 81 9.98 -8.32 10.97
N GLY A 82 9.71 -9.25 11.88
CA GLY A 82 10.13 -10.65 11.76
C GLY A 82 9.56 -11.34 10.51
N VAL A 83 8.26 -11.20 10.26
CA VAL A 83 7.60 -11.83 9.11
C VAL A 83 8.00 -11.17 7.79
N VAL A 84 8.11 -9.83 7.75
CA VAL A 84 8.63 -9.12 6.58
C VAL A 84 10.04 -9.60 6.25
N ALA A 85 10.92 -9.72 7.24
CA ALA A 85 12.27 -10.24 7.04
C ALA A 85 12.26 -11.67 6.46
N GLU A 86 11.33 -12.53 6.90
CA GLU A 86 11.14 -13.86 6.34
C GLU A 86 10.67 -13.83 4.88
N VAL A 87 9.67 -13.00 4.55
CA VAL A 87 9.19 -12.81 3.18
C VAL A 87 10.31 -12.33 2.26
N LYS A 88 11.13 -11.39 2.74
CA LYS A 88 12.30 -10.89 2.01
C LYS A 88 13.37 -11.96 1.82
N LYS A 89 13.65 -12.75 2.86
CA LYS A 89 14.60 -13.88 2.78
C LYS A 89 14.16 -14.94 1.77
N ASN A 90 12.85 -15.12 1.60
CA ASN A 90 12.25 -15.98 0.58
C ASN A 90 12.24 -15.36 -0.83
N GLY A 91 12.89 -14.21 -1.04
CA GLY A 91 13.04 -13.56 -2.34
C GLY A 91 11.77 -12.90 -2.88
N ARG A 92 10.77 -12.66 -2.03
CA ARG A 92 9.47 -12.10 -2.42
C ARG A 92 9.40 -10.59 -2.14
N THR A 93 8.60 -9.87 -2.92
CA THR A 93 8.16 -8.52 -2.55
C THR A 93 7.14 -8.63 -1.43
N SER A 94 7.36 -7.94 -0.32
CA SER A 94 6.40 -7.92 0.79
C SER A 94 5.24 -6.99 0.46
N LEU A 95 4.02 -7.48 0.61
CA LEU A 95 2.79 -6.69 0.54
C LEU A 95 2.11 -6.76 1.91
N VAL A 96 2.20 -5.66 2.66
CA VAL A 96 1.55 -5.51 3.95
C VAL A 96 0.18 -4.88 3.74
N LEU A 97 -0.87 -5.58 4.16
CA LEU A 97 -2.24 -5.05 4.21
C LEU A 97 -2.43 -4.53 5.63
N GLY A 98 -2.54 -3.21 5.73
CA GLY A 98 -2.30 -2.46 6.94
C GLY A 98 -3.45 -2.29 7.91
N GLY A 99 -3.04 -1.79 9.06
CA GLY A 99 -3.78 -1.02 10.04
C GLY A 99 -3.36 0.46 9.97
N ASP A 100 -3.26 1.13 11.11
CA ASP A 100 -3.00 2.58 11.16
C ASP A 100 -1.56 3.05 10.86
N HIS A 101 -1.38 4.34 10.53
CA HIS A 101 -0.09 4.97 10.20
C HIS A 101 0.12 6.33 10.90
N SER A 102 1.34 6.64 11.35
CA SER A 102 1.68 7.88 12.08
C SER A 102 2.62 8.83 11.33
N TYR A 103 2.42 10.15 11.48
CA TYR A 103 2.99 11.21 10.65
C TYR A 103 4.23 11.91 11.27
N ILE A 104 5.40 11.96 10.58
CA ILE A 104 6.65 12.57 11.12
C ILE A 104 7.46 13.46 10.10
N LEU A 105 6.98 13.75 8.89
CA LEU A 105 7.90 14.19 7.81
C LEU A 105 8.44 15.65 7.87
N LYS A 106 7.69 16.62 8.41
CA LYS A 106 8.00 18.06 8.18
C LYS A 106 9.20 18.61 8.95
N THR A 107 9.54 18.05 10.11
CA THR A 107 10.49 18.71 11.04
C THR A 107 11.97 18.39 10.73
N LEU A 108 12.25 17.38 9.91
CA LEU A 108 13.60 16.79 9.77
C LEU A 108 14.30 17.10 8.45
N GLY A 109 13.81 18.05 7.65
CA GLY A 109 14.38 18.36 6.33
C GLY A 109 14.28 17.22 5.32
N ILE A 110 13.31 16.31 5.54
CA ILE A 110 13.03 15.19 4.63
C ILE A 110 12.41 15.75 3.35
N LYS A 111 12.85 15.28 2.17
CA LYS A 111 12.25 15.66 0.89
C LYS A 111 10.77 15.25 0.89
N TYR A 112 9.88 16.21 0.66
CA TYR A 112 8.44 15.98 0.53
C TYR A 112 7.89 16.75 -0.68
N PHE A 113 6.74 16.29 -1.17
CA PHE A 113 5.90 17.01 -2.13
C PHE A 113 4.51 17.08 -1.53
N SER A 114 4.08 18.27 -1.14
CA SER A 114 2.71 18.50 -0.70
C SER A 114 1.78 18.66 -1.90
N MET A 115 0.47 18.74 -1.67
CA MET A 115 -0.49 19.04 -2.73
C MET A 115 -0.16 20.35 -3.44
N THR A 116 0.48 21.33 -2.77
CA THR A 116 0.96 22.56 -3.41
C THR A 116 2.00 22.27 -4.50
N GLU A 117 2.94 21.35 -4.24
CA GLU A 117 3.94 20.95 -5.24
C GLU A 117 3.31 20.12 -6.36
N VAL A 118 2.33 19.27 -6.04
CA VAL A 118 1.58 18.49 -7.04
C VAL A 118 0.80 19.42 -7.96
N ASP A 119 0.08 20.41 -7.43
CA ASP A 119 -0.64 21.41 -8.20
C ASP A 119 0.29 22.22 -9.11
N LYS A 120 1.46 22.60 -8.58
CA LYS A 120 2.43 23.44 -9.30
C LYS A 120 3.17 22.69 -10.41
N LEU A 121 3.57 21.45 -10.15
CA LEU A 121 4.49 20.69 -11.01
C LEU A 121 3.76 19.66 -11.88
N GLY A 122 2.57 19.25 -11.47
CA GLY A 122 1.89 18.05 -11.96
C GLY A 122 2.55 16.77 -11.46
N ILE A 123 1.74 15.72 -11.28
CA ILE A 123 2.22 14.45 -10.70
C ILE A 123 3.37 13.81 -11.50
N GLY A 124 3.42 14.05 -12.82
CA GLY A 124 4.49 13.56 -13.70
C GLY A 124 5.86 14.05 -13.25
N LYS A 125 5.99 15.35 -13.04
CA LYS A 125 7.26 15.95 -12.63
C LYS A 125 7.61 15.60 -11.19
N VAL A 126 6.61 15.50 -10.32
CA VAL A 126 6.80 15.02 -8.93
C VAL A 126 7.44 13.63 -8.92
N MET A 127 6.92 12.69 -9.72
CA MET A 127 7.49 11.34 -9.79
C MET A 127 8.89 11.31 -10.39
N GLU A 128 9.14 12.08 -11.46
CA GLU A 128 10.48 12.23 -12.04
C GLU A 128 11.50 12.70 -11.00
N GLU A 129 11.17 13.76 -10.25
CA GLU A 129 12.04 14.31 -9.21
C GLU A 129 12.22 13.36 -8.03
N ALA A 130 11.14 12.72 -7.57
CA ALA A 130 11.19 11.76 -6.46
C ALA A 130 12.09 10.56 -6.80
N LEU A 131 11.90 9.97 -7.99
CA LEU A 131 12.70 8.83 -8.44
C LEU A 131 14.15 9.24 -8.72
N SER A 132 14.39 10.42 -9.30
CA SER A 132 15.75 10.95 -9.50
C SER A 132 16.47 11.18 -8.17
N TYR A 133 15.78 11.75 -7.18
CA TYR A 133 16.32 11.96 -5.84
C TYR A 133 16.71 10.64 -5.15
N LEU A 134 15.84 9.63 -5.23
CA LEU A 134 16.07 8.33 -4.60
C LEU A 134 17.10 7.46 -5.35
N LEU A 135 17.04 7.45 -6.68
CA LEU A 135 17.73 6.44 -7.51
C LEU A 135 18.87 7.02 -8.35
N GLY A 136 18.95 8.34 -8.51
CA GLY A 136 19.90 9.00 -9.42
C GLY A 136 21.37 8.72 -9.10
N ARG A 137 21.70 8.45 -7.84
CA ARG A 137 23.06 8.05 -7.43
C ARG A 137 23.31 6.54 -7.54
N LYS A 138 22.32 5.72 -7.19
CA LYS A 138 22.44 4.27 -7.13
C LYS A 138 21.05 3.64 -7.12
N LYS A 139 20.87 2.60 -7.95
CA LYS A 139 19.69 1.74 -7.90
C LYS A 139 19.63 1.04 -6.54
N ARG A 140 18.47 1.11 -5.90
CA ARG A 140 18.21 0.49 -4.61
C ARG A 140 16.76 -0.01 -4.57
N PRO A 141 16.44 -1.02 -3.75
CA PRO A 141 15.07 -1.44 -3.52
C PRO A 141 14.19 -0.26 -3.05
N ILE A 142 12.96 -0.20 -3.55
CA ILE A 142 11.96 0.79 -3.15
C ILE A 142 10.97 0.12 -2.19
N HIS A 143 10.69 0.80 -1.09
CA HIS A 143 9.55 0.51 -0.21
C HIS A 143 8.52 1.62 -0.42
N LEU A 144 7.32 1.27 -0.86
CA LEU A 144 6.20 2.20 -0.97
C LEU A 144 5.26 1.96 0.20
N SER A 145 5.13 2.91 1.10
CA SER A 145 4.09 2.87 2.12
C SER A 145 2.97 3.80 1.68
N PHE A 146 1.82 3.23 1.30
CA PHE A 146 0.70 3.96 0.71
C PHE A 146 -0.45 4.04 1.72
N ASP A 147 -0.70 5.24 2.20
CA ASP A 147 -1.89 5.56 2.96
C ASP A 147 -3.05 5.89 2.00
N VAL A 148 -4.20 5.24 2.16
CA VAL A 148 -5.37 5.52 1.30
C VAL A 148 -5.93 6.91 1.52
N ASP A 149 -5.65 7.54 2.67
CA ASP A 149 -6.08 8.92 2.95
C ASP A 149 -5.25 9.99 2.22
N GLY A 150 -4.14 9.59 1.58
CA GLY A 150 -3.40 10.46 0.65
C GLY A 150 -4.17 10.76 -0.63
N LEU A 151 -5.15 9.92 -0.98
CA LEU A 151 -6.12 10.20 -2.04
C LEU A 151 -7.28 11.03 -1.50
N ASP A 152 -7.90 11.82 -2.38
CA ASP A 152 -9.05 12.63 -2.00
C ASP A 152 -10.22 11.76 -1.47
N PRO A 153 -10.93 12.19 -0.41
CA PRO A 153 -12.03 11.43 0.18
C PRO A 153 -13.18 11.11 -0.77
N SER A 154 -13.28 11.78 -1.92
CA SER A 154 -14.22 11.38 -2.98
C SER A 154 -13.95 9.97 -3.53
N PHE A 155 -12.70 9.50 -3.45
CA PHE A 155 -12.26 8.17 -3.90
C PHE A 155 -12.09 7.18 -2.74
N THR A 156 -11.55 7.62 -1.60
CA THR A 156 -11.25 6.77 -0.43
C THR A 156 -11.94 7.27 0.85
N PRO A 157 -13.28 7.39 0.87
CA PRO A 157 -14.01 7.94 2.02
C PRO A 157 -13.94 7.10 3.31
N ALA A 158 -13.71 5.78 3.21
CA ALA A 158 -13.70 4.86 4.34
C ALA A 158 -12.31 4.78 5.00
N THR A 159 -11.87 5.90 5.60
CA THR A 159 -10.56 6.05 6.26
C THR A 159 -10.66 6.91 7.54
N GLY A 160 -9.66 6.83 8.42
CA GLY A 160 -9.63 7.49 9.72
C GLY A 160 -9.56 9.02 9.65
N THR A 161 -8.73 9.55 8.75
CA THR A 161 -8.34 10.96 8.66
C THR A 161 -8.55 11.56 7.27
N PRO A 162 -9.78 11.60 6.74
CA PRO A 162 -10.02 12.14 5.40
C PRO A 162 -9.71 13.64 5.35
N VAL A 163 -8.84 14.06 4.42
CA VAL A 163 -8.48 15.46 4.17
C VAL A 163 -8.87 15.84 2.74
N PRO A 164 -9.79 16.80 2.53
CA PRO A 164 -10.16 17.26 1.18
C PRO A 164 -9.00 17.89 0.41
N GLY A 165 -9.04 17.79 -0.93
CA GLY A 165 -7.99 18.30 -1.80
C GLY A 165 -6.78 17.37 -1.88
N GLY A 166 -7.00 16.08 -1.67
CA GLY A 166 -5.98 15.05 -1.81
C GLY A 166 -5.69 14.68 -3.27
N LEU A 167 -4.87 13.66 -3.47
CA LEU A 167 -4.54 13.16 -4.81
C LEU A 167 -5.78 12.60 -5.51
N THR A 168 -5.87 12.82 -6.81
CA THR A 168 -6.91 12.18 -7.61
C THR A 168 -6.62 10.70 -7.81
N TYR A 169 -7.66 9.93 -8.16
CA TYR A 169 -7.52 8.53 -8.56
C TYR A 169 -6.46 8.32 -9.67
N ARG A 170 -6.42 9.21 -10.67
CA ARG A 170 -5.47 9.12 -11.79
C ARG A 170 -4.03 9.34 -11.37
N GLU A 171 -3.80 10.21 -10.38
CA GLU A 171 -2.47 10.49 -9.83
C GLU A 171 -1.99 9.33 -8.96
N GLY A 172 -2.87 8.74 -8.15
CA GLY A 172 -2.56 7.50 -7.41
C GLY A 172 -2.11 6.35 -8.32
N LEU A 173 -2.83 6.15 -9.44
CA LEU A 173 -2.42 5.16 -10.45
C LEU A 173 -1.12 5.54 -11.16
N TYR A 174 -0.92 6.82 -11.47
CA TYR A 174 0.32 7.26 -12.12
C TYR A 174 1.55 7.02 -11.23
N ILE A 175 1.46 7.34 -9.93
CA ILE A 175 2.53 7.08 -8.95
C ILE A 175 2.92 5.60 -8.96
N THR A 176 1.92 4.72 -8.88
CA THR A 176 2.13 3.27 -8.76
C THR A 176 2.62 2.62 -10.06
N GLU A 177 2.13 3.09 -11.21
CA GLU A 177 2.66 2.70 -12.53
C GLU A 177 4.13 3.10 -12.70
N GLU A 178 4.51 4.33 -12.32
CA GLU A 178 5.91 4.79 -12.40
C GLU A 178 6.83 4.00 -11.46
N ILE A 179 6.36 3.70 -10.23
CA ILE A 179 7.09 2.86 -9.29
C ILE A 179 7.28 1.43 -9.85
N TYR A 180 6.24 0.84 -10.44
CA TYR A 180 6.34 -0.47 -11.08
C TYR A 180 7.38 -0.48 -12.21
N LYS A 181 7.36 0.54 -13.09
CA LYS A 181 8.30 0.67 -14.22
C LYS A 181 9.76 0.73 -13.81
N THR A 182 10.08 1.18 -12.59
CA THR A 182 11.46 1.12 -12.07
C THR A 182 12.00 -0.32 -11.98
N GLY A 183 11.12 -1.31 -11.81
CA GLY A 183 11.47 -2.69 -11.53
C GLY A 183 12.03 -2.92 -10.12
N LEU A 184 12.08 -1.88 -9.27
CA LEU A 184 12.78 -1.87 -7.98
C LEU A 184 11.85 -1.97 -6.76
N LEU A 185 10.52 -2.03 -6.95
CA LEU A 185 9.58 -2.24 -5.86
C LEU A 185 9.87 -3.55 -5.12
N SER A 186 10.11 -3.44 -3.82
CA SER A 186 10.57 -4.53 -2.95
C SER A 186 9.72 -4.68 -1.68
N GLY A 187 9.06 -3.60 -1.24
CA GLY A 187 8.04 -3.62 -0.19
C GLY A 187 6.92 -2.66 -0.53
N LEU A 188 5.70 -3.05 -0.19
CA LEU A 188 4.49 -2.25 -0.36
C LEU A 188 3.63 -2.38 0.90
N ASP A 189 3.18 -1.26 1.45
CA ASP A 189 2.14 -1.23 2.47
C ASP A 189 0.89 -0.52 1.91
N ILE A 190 -0.29 -1.07 2.17
CA ILE A 190 -1.60 -0.45 1.88
C ILE A 190 -2.31 -0.26 3.21
N MET A 191 -2.33 0.98 3.70
CA MET A 191 -2.72 1.32 5.08
C MET A 191 -4.07 2.06 5.14
N GLU A 192 -4.65 2.17 6.34
CA GLU A 192 -5.80 3.03 6.68
C GLU A 192 -7.13 2.77 5.94
N VAL A 193 -7.32 1.58 5.37
CA VAL A 193 -8.66 1.14 4.91
C VAL A 193 -9.49 0.78 6.13
N ASN A 194 -10.51 1.57 6.43
CA ASN A 194 -11.41 1.36 7.57
C ASN A 194 -12.88 1.26 7.10
N PRO A 195 -13.37 0.04 6.82
CA PRO A 195 -14.74 -0.20 6.34
C PRO A 195 -15.82 0.34 7.28
N SER A 196 -15.56 0.36 8.58
CA SER A 196 -16.53 0.82 9.59
C SER A 196 -16.85 2.32 9.47
N LEU A 197 -16.00 3.10 8.80
CA LEU A 197 -16.15 4.54 8.63
C LEU A 197 -16.86 4.95 7.34
N GLY A 198 -17.12 4.01 6.44
CA GLY A 198 -17.95 4.28 5.25
C GLY A 198 -19.40 4.53 5.66
N LYS A 199 -19.98 5.67 5.25
CA LYS A 199 -21.36 6.03 5.57
C LYS A 199 -22.38 5.19 4.80
N THR A 200 -21.96 4.62 3.68
CA THR A 200 -22.76 3.72 2.85
C THR A 200 -21.93 2.51 2.41
N PRO A 201 -22.57 1.38 2.07
CA PRO A 201 -21.87 0.24 1.48
C PRO A 201 -21.10 0.61 0.19
N GLU A 202 -21.58 1.61 -0.55
CA GLU A 202 -20.91 2.10 -1.76
C GLU A 202 -19.60 2.81 -1.43
N GLU A 203 -19.54 3.61 -0.37
CA GLU A 203 -18.31 4.27 0.08
C GLU A 203 -17.23 3.27 0.50
N VAL A 204 -17.61 2.20 1.22
CA VAL A 204 -16.71 1.09 1.56
C VAL A 204 -16.21 0.42 0.28
N THR A 205 -17.12 0.06 -0.62
CA THR A 205 -16.79 -0.58 -1.90
C THR A 205 -15.84 0.28 -2.73
N ARG A 206 -16.07 1.60 -2.79
CA ARG A 206 -15.24 2.56 -3.52
C ARG A 206 -13.82 2.63 -2.97
N THR A 207 -13.70 2.72 -1.65
CA THR A 207 -12.39 2.77 -0.97
C THR A 207 -11.61 1.47 -1.20
N VAL A 208 -12.25 0.33 -0.97
CA VAL A 208 -11.63 -0.99 -1.14
C VAL A 208 -11.21 -1.22 -2.60
N ASN A 209 -12.07 -0.92 -3.57
CA ASN A 209 -11.75 -1.08 -4.99
C ASN A 209 -10.61 -0.17 -5.45
N THR A 210 -10.55 1.06 -4.91
CA THR A 210 -9.45 1.98 -5.17
C THR A 210 -8.13 1.43 -4.62
N ALA A 211 -8.12 0.97 -3.36
CA ALA A 211 -6.94 0.35 -2.75
C ALA A 211 -6.47 -0.91 -3.51
N VAL A 212 -7.40 -1.76 -3.95
CA VAL A 212 -7.09 -2.93 -4.79
C VAL A 212 -6.45 -2.48 -6.11
N THR A 213 -6.99 -1.45 -6.77
CA THR A 213 -6.48 -1.04 -8.09
C THR A 213 -5.11 -0.36 -7.98
N VAL A 214 -4.87 0.46 -6.95
CA VAL A 214 -3.54 0.98 -6.59
C VAL A 214 -2.55 -0.16 -6.38
N THR A 215 -2.96 -1.22 -5.67
CA THR A 215 -2.12 -2.40 -5.44
C THR A 215 -1.80 -3.11 -6.76
N LEU A 216 -2.80 -3.34 -7.62
CA LEU A 216 -2.59 -4.00 -8.91
C LEU A 216 -1.65 -3.22 -9.83
N ALA A 217 -1.74 -1.89 -9.84
CA ALA A 217 -0.85 -1.03 -10.62
C ALA A 217 0.61 -1.13 -10.14
N CYS A 218 0.86 -1.28 -8.83
CA CYS A 218 2.19 -1.56 -8.29
C CYS A 218 2.82 -2.86 -8.82
N PHE A 219 1.99 -3.80 -9.27
CA PHE A 219 2.41 -5.10 -9.80
C PHE A 219 2.18 -5.27 -11.29
N GLY A 220 1.95 -4.16 -11.99
CA GLY A 220 2.07 -4.10 -13.45
C GLY A 220 0.78 -4.00 -14.23
N VAL A 221 -0.37 -3.87 -13.58
CA VAL A 221 -1.60 -3.46 -14.30
C VAL A 221 -1.41 -2.04 -14.80
N ALA A 222 -1.45 -1.86 -16.11
CA ALA A 222 -1.28 -0.57 -16.76
C ALA A 222 -2.59 -0.14 -17.42
N ARG A 223 -2.89 1.16 -17.35
CA ARG A 223 -4.10 1.71 -17.99
C ARG A 223 -4.12 1.58 -19.51
N GLU A 224 -2.96 1.46 -20.16
CA GLU A 224 -2.85 1.18 -21.61
C GLU A 224 -3.20 -0.27 -21.99
N GLY A 225 -3.41 -1.13 -20.99
CA GLY A 225 -3.70 -2.54 -21.15
C GLY A 225 -2.48 -3.43 -20.93
N ASN A 226 -2.75 -4.70 -20.64
CA ASN A 226 -1.74 -5.74 -20.47
C ASN A 226 -2.06 -6.89 -21.42
N HIS A 227 -1.03 -7.42 -22.08
CA HIS A 227 -1.17 -8.59 -22.93
C HIS A 227 -0.11 -9.63 -22.55
N LYS A 228 -0.48 -10.91 -22.63
CA LYS A 228 0.48 -12.00 -22.48
C LYS A 228 1.48 -11.94 -23.65
N PRO A 229 2.71 -12.42 -23.49
CA PRO A 229 3.68 -12.48 -24.59
C PRO A 229 3.37 -13.67 -25.51
N ILE A 230 2.17 -13.69 -26.08
CA ILE A 230 1.71 -14.66 -27.08
C ILE A 230 1.41 -13.95 -28.39
N ASP A 231 1.49 -14.69 -29.50
CA ASP A 231 0.99 -14.18 -30.76
C ASP A 231 -0.55 -14.23 -30.73
N TYR A 232 -1.18 -13.07 -30.57
CA TYR A 232 -2.64 -12.95 -30.58
C TYR A 232 -3.22 -13.06 -31.99
N LEU A 233 -2.41 -12.86 -33.04
CA LEU A 233 -2.82 -13.06 -34.43
C LEU A 233 -2.74 -14.55 -34.81
N ASN A 234 -1.81 -15.30 -34.20
CA ASN A 234 -1.65 -16.75 -34.37
C ASN A 234 -1.59 -17.48 -33.01
N PRO A 235 -2.71 -17.64 -32.29
CA PRO A 235 -2.70 -18.26 -30.98
C PRO A 235 -2.24 -19.73 -31.07
N PRO A 236 -1.43 -20.21 -30.11
CA PRO A 236 -1.09 -21.63 -30.04
C PRO A 236 -2.38 -22.46 -29.90
N LYS A 237 -2.47 -23.54 -30.70
CA LYS A 237 -3.61 -24.47 -30.70
C LYS A 237 -3.74 -25.22 -29.38
#